data_AF-A0A645BQ51-F1
#
_entry.id   AF-A0A645BQ51-F1
#
_cell.length_a   1.000
_cell.length_b   1.000
_cell.length_c   1.000
_cell.angle_alpha   90.00
_cell.angle_beta   90.00
_cell.angle_gamma   90.00
#
_symmetry.space_group_name_H-M   'P 1'
#
loop_
_entity.id
_entity.type
_entity.pdbx_description
1 polymer ?
#
loop_
_entity_poly.entity_id
_entity_poly.type
_entity_poly.pdbx_seq_one_letter_code
_entity_poly.pdbx_strand_id
1 'polypeptide(L)'
;MGKRQILNIINFVRAVEPRSEMDLVTPVAKHIALAKKYDLKATFLLQYDALINPEFTNIIKELDPHQFEVGVWFEVVQPLVEKASLTWHGRFPWDWHAHCGFSVGYTKKDREKLIDILFNDFREMMGYYPKSFGSWAFDAHTLAYVTEKYGIDSACNCKEQWGTDGYNLWGGYYGQGYYPNKLNAIAPAQSKDYQINTPVFRMLGADPIYQYDSGLNLTDGIQTQKVITLETVSNDRDAGGQFPKWVDWFLNENYNGKCLSFGYAQAGQENSFGWDGLAEALDYQYQRFAELQEQHLLDIETLGETGRWYKRTYAETPPSTITAECDWKNSGDSSVWFCCKNYRINIYSEDKHFWIRDLYVFRDDYEERYLKTVCKGNMLTYDNLPIIDGIRFSSGGIRSGLYPVLTGDEPNGGMAFEKMTYREKEHTAVLTFTGTACGTITITLDEKNVTIISGKPLSLIPCYAPVISKWIESAKADSILGKITLKYNSFDYAVEVAQGTLSENFEVSSQNNNIKIKLD
;
A
#
# COMPACT_ATOMS: atom_id res chain seq x y z
N MET A 1 12.37 -9.11 -22.83
CA MET A 1 12.85 -8.03 -21.94
C MET A 1 12.43 -8.40 -20.52
N GLY A 2 13.31 -8.21 -19.54
CA GLY A 2 12.94 -8.40 -18.13
C GLY A 2 11.87 -7.40 -17.69
N LYS A 3 11.18 -7.69 -16.58
CA LYS A 3 10.20 -6.78 -15.99
C LYS A 3 10.91 -5.59 -15.37
N ARG A 4 10.35 -4.40 -15.51
CA ARG A 4 10.93 -3.18 -14.93
C ARG A 4 10.99 -3.30 -13.41
N GLN A 5 12.08 -2.81 -12.84
CA GLN A 5 12.31 -2.69 -11.40
C GLN A 5 12.51 -1.21 -11.14
N ILE A 6 11.56 -0.53 -10.48
CA ILE A 6 11.53 0.94 -10.43
C ILE A 6 11.59 1.39 -8.97
N LEU A 7 12.47 2.33 -8.67
CA LEU A 7 12.47 3.05 -7.40
C LEU A 7 12.19 4.53 -7.66
N ASN A 8 11.21 5.10 -6.94
CA ASN A 8 11.02 6.54 -6.91
C ASN A 8 11.60 7.12 -5.62
N ILE A 9 12.48 8.12 -5.76
CA ILE A 9 12.91 8.95 -4.64
C ILE A 9 11.94 10.13 -4.56
N ILE A 10 11.07 10.14 -3.55
CA ILE A 10 10.04 11.16 -3.34
C ILE A 10 10.29 11.83 -2.00
N ASN A 11 10.45 13.15 -2.03
CA ASN A 11 10.64 14.00 -0.85
C ASN A 11 9.43 14.94 -0.75
N PHE A 12 8.74 14.90 0.37
CA PHE A 12 7.57 15.75 0.64
C PHE A 12 8.01 16.93 1.51
N VAL A 13 7.67 18.14 1.06
CA VAL A 13 8.23 19.38 1.59
C VAL A 13 7.14 20.25 2.20
N ARG A 14 7.28 20.53 3.49
CA ARG A 14 6.43 21.46 4.25
C ARG A 14 7.22 22.63 4.82
N ALA A 15 6.55 23.74 5.08
CA ALA A 15 7.15 24.92 5.70
C ALA A 15 6.80 25.09 7.18
N VAL A 16 5.88 24.26 7.70
CA VAL A 16 5.41 24.33 9.09
C VAL A 16 5.51 22.98 9.79
N GLU A 17 6.13 22.96 10.97
CA GLU A 17 6.19 21.81 11.88
C GLU A 17 5.95 22.29 13.33
N PRO A 18 4.70 22.20 13.84
CA PRO A 18 4.36 22.75 15.16
C PRO A 18 4.67 21.79 16.31
N ARG A 19 5.08 20.53 16.04
CA ARG A 19 5.40 19.56 17.11
C ARG A 19 6.76 19.83 17.75
N SER A 20 7.68 20.45 17.02
CA SER A 20 9.01 20.83 17.50
C SER A 20 9.60 21.95 16.63
N GLU A 21 10.34 22.88 17.23
CA GLU A 21 11.14 23.86 16.49
C GLU A 21 12.28 23.16 15.76
N MET A 22 12.38 23.34 14.44
CA MET A 22 13.42 22.73 13.61
C MET A 22 13.66 23.48 12.30
N ASP A 23 14.85 23.25 11.73
CA ASP A 23 15.20 23.69 10.38
C ASP A 23 14.56 22.78 9.33
N LEU A 24 13.64 23.34 8.55
CA LEU A 24 12.92 22.66 7.49
C LEU A 24 13.55 22.86 6.10
N VAL A 25 14.46 23.82 5.94
CA VAL A 25 15.04 24.21 4.64
C VAL A 25 16.30 23.40 4.35
N THR A 26 17.19 23.22 5.34
CA THR A 26 18.45 22.46 5.17
C THR A 26 18.22 21.04 4.67
N PRO A 27 17.26 20.25 5.21
CA PRO A 27 17.00 18.90 4.70
C PRO A 27 16.70 18.88 3.19
N VAL A 28 15.93 19.85 2.68
CA VAL A 28 15.61 19.94 1.24
C VAL A 28 16.87 20.18 0.41
N ALA A 29 17.70 21.15 0.80
CA ALA A 29 18.96 21.44 0.12
C ALA A 29 19.91 20.23 0.13
N LYS A 30 19.93 19.47 1.23
CA LYS A 30 20.77 18.29 1.39
C LYS A 30 20.26 17.08 0.61
N HIS A 31 18.94 16.85 0.53
CA HIS A 31 18.34 15.84 -0.35
C HIS A 31 18.74 16.10 -1.82
N ILE A 32 18.66 17.36 -2.27
CA ILE A 32 19.10 17.76 -3.61
C ILE A 32 20.60 17.48 -3.80
N ALA A 33 21.43 17.85 -2.82
CA ALA A 33 22.88 17.63 -2.90
C ALA A 33 23.23 16.13 -2.97
N LEU A 34 22.55 15.27 -2.20
CA LEU A 34 22.72 13.82 -2.26
C LEU A 34 22.31 13.25 -3.62
N ALA A 35 21.14 13.64 -4.14
CA ALA A 35 20.69 13.21 -5.46
C ALA A 35 21.70 13.59 -6.56
N LYS A 36 22.23 14.83 -6.52
CA LYS A 36 23.29 15.29 -7.44
C LYS A 36 24.59 14.51 -7.27
N LYS A 37 25.02 14.23 -6.03
CA LYS A 37 26.24 13.48 -5.71
C LYS A 37 26.25 12.10 -6.37
N TYR A 38 25.10 11.44 -6.38
CA TYR A 38 24.95 10.07 -6.87
C TYR A 38 24.29 9.97 -8.26
N ASP A 39 24.04 11.10 -8.93
CA ASP A 39 23.35 11.19 -10.22
C ASP A 39 21.97 10.48 -10.24
N LEU A 40 21.21 10.65 -9.16
CA LEU A 40 19.90 10.03 -8.99
C LEU A 40 18.79 11.02 -9.30
N LYS A 41 17.74 10.54 -9.96
CA LYS A 41 16.50 11.32 -10.13
C LYS A 41 15.72 11.38 -8.83
N ALA A 42 15.05 12.50 -8.59
CA ALA A 42 14.20 12.67 -7.42
C ALA A 42 12.97 13.55 -7.71
N THR A 43 11.91 13.32 -6.94
CA THR A 43 10.66 14.08 -6.98
C THR A 43 10.51 14.88 -5.69
N PHE A 44 10.25 16.17 -5.79
CA PHE A 44 9.94 17.06 -4.66
C PHE A 44 8.47 17.46 -4.73
N LEU A 45 7.67 17.02 -3.76
CA LEU A 45 6.26 17.34 -3.66
C LEU A 45 6.07 18.45 -2.65
N LEU A 46 5.65 19.64 -3.12
CA LEU A 46 5.52 20.82 -2.28
C LEU A 46 4.11 20.91 -1.67
N GLN A 47 4.05 21.04 -0.35
CA GLN A 47 2.84 21.49 0.33
C GLN A 47 2.61 22.98 0.08
N TYR A 48 1.37 23.44 0.19
CA TYR A 48 1.01 24.81 -0.16
C TYR A 48 1.77 25.89 0.65
N ASP A 49 2.06 25.63 1.92
CA ASP A 49 2.86 26.52 2.76
C ASP A 49 4.32 26.64 2.28
N ALA A 50 4.93 25.55 1.81
CA ALA A 50 6.24 25.54 1.16
C ALA A 50 6.20 26.21 -0.23
N LEU A 51 5.11 26.01 -0.98
CA LEU A 51 4.92 26.59 -2.31
C LEU A 51 4.91 28.13 -2.29
N ILE A 52 4.40 28.75 -1.23
CA ILE A 52 4.33 30.21 -1.09
C ILE A 52 5.52 30.82 -0.34
N ASN A 53 6.47 30.00 0.12
CA ASN A 53 7.62 30.46 0.88
C ASN A 53 8.88 30.61 -0.02
N PRO A 54 9.47 31.83 -0.13
CA PRO A 54 10.68 32.07 -0.90
C PRO A 54 11.88 31.21 -0.51
N GLU A 55 12.02 30.82 0.76
CA GLU A 55 13.16 29.98 1.21
C GLU A 55 13.19 28.62 0.52
N PHE A 56 12.01 28.04 0.26
CA PHE A 56 11.89 26.78 -0.48
C PHE A 56 11.89 27.01 -1.99
N THR A 57 11.07 27.96 -2.48
CA THR A 57 10.90 28.15 -3.93
C THR A 57 12.17 28.63 -4.62
N ASN A 58 13.04 29.39 -3.95
CA ASN A 58 14.34 29.80 -4.51
C ASN A 58 15.24 28.59 -4.77
N ILE A 59 15.21 27.57 -3.89
CA ILE A 59 15.99 26.34 -4.07
C ILE A 59 15.41 25.48 -5.21
N ILE A 60 14.08 25.38 -5.29
CA ILE A 60 13.39 24.49 -6.22
C ILE A 60 13.43 25.01 -7.67
N LYS A 61 13.35 26.33 -7.88
CA LYS A 61 13.33 26.93 -9.23
C LYS A 61 14.61 26.74 -10.03
N GLU A 62 15.73 26.49 -9.36
CA GLU A 62 17.04 26.33 -9.99
C GLU A 62 17.36 24.86 -10.33
N LEU A 63 16.44 23.92 -10.04
CA LEU A 63 16.65 22.50 -10.29
C LEU A 63 16.60 22.17 -11.79
N ASP A 64 17.50 21.30 -12.23
CA ASP A 64 17.47 20.75 -13.58
C ASP A 64 16.23 19.84 -13.74
N PRO A 65 15.25 20.21 -14.60
CA PRO A 65 14.03 19.43 -14.79
C PRO A 65 14.27 18.04 -15.41
N HIS A 66 15.48 17.74 -15.92
CA HIS A 66 15.84 16.41 -16.38
C HIS A 66 16.19 15.45 -15.24
N GLN A 67 16.65 15.97 -14.11
CA GLN A 67 17.01 15.18 -12.92
C GLN A 67 15.93 15.27 -11.84
N PHE A 68 15.26 16.41 -11.71
CA PHE A 68 14.33 16.69 -10.62
C PHE A 68 12.92 16.97 -11.14
N GLU A 69 11.94 16.24 -10.59
CA GLU A 69 10.53 16.57 -10.75
C GLU A 69 10.04 17.40 -9.57
N VAL A 70 9.20 18.39 -9.85
CA VAL A 70 8.49 19.17 -8.83
C VAL A 70 6.99 18.94 -8.99
N GLY A 71 6.33 18.57 -7.91
CA GLY A 71 4.89 18.31 -7.86
C GLY A 71 4.25 18.85 -6.59
N VAL A 72 3.05 18.36 -6.29
CA VAL A 72 2.25 18.83 -5.15
C VAL A 72 2.14 17.75 -4.08
N TRP A 73 2.34 18.16 -2.82
CA TRP A 73 1.96 17.39 -1.64
C TRP A 73 0.68 17.99 -1.04
N PHE A 74 -0.45 17.28 -1.18
CA PHE A 74 -1.77 17.77 -0.79
C PHE A 74 -2.16 17.33 0.62
N GLU A 75 -1.61 18.04 1.59
CA GLU A 75 -2.22 18.20 2.90
C GLU A 75 -2.73 19.65 3.01
N VAL A 76 -3.95 19.80 3.52
CA VAL A 76 -4.62 21.11 3.58
C VAL A 76 -4.06 21.90 4.76
N VAL A 77 -3.65 23.15 4.48
CA VAL A 77 -3.04 24.06 5.47
C VAL A 77 -3.81 25.35 5.55
N GLN A 78 -3.73 26.01 6.70
CA GLN A 78 -4.37 27.30 6.98
C GLN A 78 -4.27 28.32 5.85
N PRO A 79 -3.06 28.64 5.30
CA PRO A 79 -2.96 29.66 4.25
C PRO A 79 -3.72 29.28 2.95
N LEU A 80 -3.85 27.99 2.62
CA LEU A 80 -4.64 27.55 1.46
C LEU A 80 -6.14 27.77 1.71
N VAL A 81 -6.59 27.42 2.90
CA VAL A 81 -7.98 27.50 3.34
C VAL A 81 -8.45 28.95 3.43
N GLU A 82 -7.64 29.82 4.01
CA GLU A 82 -7.92 31.25 4.11
C GLU A 82 -7.93 31.92 2.73
N LYS A 83 -7.00 31.56 1.83
CA LYS A 83 -7.04 32.04 0.43
C LYS A 83 -8.29 31.55 -0.30
N ALA A 84 -8.78 30.36 0.04
CA ALA A 84 -10.08 29.86 -0.43
C ALA A 84 -11.27 30.53 0.25
N SER A 85 -11.08 31.52 1.13
CA SER A 85 -12.15 32.16 1.91
C SER A 85 -13.00 31.14 2.69
N LEU A 86 -12.35 30.06 3.14
CA LEU A 86 -12.92 29.04 4.02
C LEU A 86 -12.39 29.25 5.44
N THR A 87 -13.06 28.63 6.42
CA THR A 87 -12.62 28.69 7.82
C THR A 87 -11.60 27.59 8.10
N TRP A 88 -10.42 27.96 8.60
CA TRP A 88 -9.46 27.00 9.14
C TRP A 88 -9.92 26.50 10.52
N HIS A 89 -9.91 25.18 10.71
CA HIS A 89 -10.36 24.53 11.94
C HIS A 89 -9.23 23.82 12.69
N GLY A 90 -8.00 23.87 12.18
CA GLY A 90 -6.84 23.27 12.84
C GLY A 90 -6.31 24.12 13.99
N ARG A 91 -5.52 23.48 14.85
CA ARG A 91 -4.89 24.11 16.02
C ARG A 91 -3.67 24.95 15.65
N PHE A 92 -3.05 24.61 14.53
CA PHE A 92 -1.82 25.19 14.01
C PHE A 92 -1.96 25.46 12.50
N PRO A 93 -1.07 26.23 11.87
CA PRO A 93 -1.15 26.51 10.43
C PRO A 93 -1.05 25.25 9.54
N TRP A 94 -0.39 24.21 10.03
CA TRP A 94 -0.51 22.84 9.54
C TRP A 94 -0.93 21.93 10.70
N ASP A 95 -1.98 21.14 10.52
CA ASP A 95 -2.50 20.22 11.54
C ASP A 95 -2.77 18.86 10.91
N TRP A 96 -2.21 17.79 11.50
CA TRP A 96 -2.32 16.42 10.98
C TRP A 96 -3.67 15.75 11.25
N HIS A 97 -4.63 16.43 11.87
CA HIS A 97 -5.96 15.88 12.11
C HIS A 97 -6.83 15.83 10.85
N ALA A 98 -7.51 14.71 10.62
CA ALA A 98 -8.30 14.42 9.42
C ALA A 98 -9.34 15.49 9.02
N HIS A 99 -10.03 16.09 9.99
CA HIS A 99 -11.09 17.07 9.72
C HIS A 99 -10.58 18.42 9.18
N CYS A 100 -9.28 18.72 9.25
CA CYS A 100 -8.70 19.98 8.76
C CYS A 100 -7.47 19.79 7.88
N GLY A 101 -6.60 18.82 8.18
CA GLY A 101 -5.37 18.56 7.41
C GLY A 101 -5.55 17.82 6.09
N PHE A 102 -6.74 17.27 5.83
CA PHE A 102 -6.98 16.38 4.68
C PHE A 102 -8.22 16.78 3.90
N SER A 103 -8.27 16.37 2.62
CA SER A 103 -9.39 16.63 1.71
C SER A 103 -10.75 16.21 2.29
N VAL A 104 -10.76 15.11 3.05
CA VAL A 104 -11.95 14.55 3.70
C VAL A 104 -12.62 15.50 4.69
N GLY A 105 -11.89 16.46 5.27
CA GLY A 105 -12.45 17.49 6.16
C GLY A 105 -13.36 18.50 5.46
N TYR A 106 -13.30 18.55 4.13
CA TYR A 106 -13.96 19.57 3.31
C TYR A 106 -15.05 18.98 2.43
N THR A 107 -16.05 19.79 2.06
CA THR A 107 -17.09 19.36 1.11
C THR A 107 -16.48 19.17 -0.29
N LYS A 108 -17.12 18.42 -1.18
CA LYS A 108 -16.64 18.24 -2.57
C LYS A 108 -16.31 19.57 -3.26
N LYS A 109 -17.20 20.55 -3.15
CA LYS A 109 -17.01 21.88 -3.74
C LYS A 109 -15.81 22.61 -3.14
N ASP A 110 -15.60 22.47 -1.84
CA ASP A 110 -14.45 23.08 -1.16
C ASP A 110 -13.15 22.38 -1.55
N ARG A 111 -13.14 21.04 -1.67
CA ARG A 111 -11.99 20.27 -2.18
C ARG A 111 -11.57 20.77 -3.56
N GLU A 112 -12.52 20.90 -4.48
CA GLU A 112 -12.28 21.43 -5.83
C GLU A 112 -11.72 22.85 -5.81
N LYS A 113 -12.27 23.72 -4.96
CA LYS A 113 -11.79 25.12 -4.80
C LYS A 113 -10.37 25.18 -4.25
N LEU A 114 -10.04 24.37 -3.24
CA LEU A 114 -8.70 24.28 -2.66
C LEU A 114 -7.69 23.80 -3.71
N ILE A 115 -8.04 22.77 -4.48
CA ILE A 115 -7.22 22.27 -5.59
C ILE A 115 -7.00 23.35 -6.64
N ASP A 116 -8.04 24.07 -7.05
CA ASP A 116 -7.92 25.10 -8.06
C ASP A 116 -6.96 26.22 -7.68
N ILE A 117 -7.01 26.65 -6.42
CA ILE A 117 -6.09 27.66 -5.90
C ILE A 117 -4.67 27.11 -5.88
N LEU A 118 -4.46 25.93 -5.30
CA LEU A 118 -3.17 25.27 -5.21
C LEU A 118 -2.52 25.07 -6.59
N PHE A 119 -3.26 24.56 -7.57
CA PHE A 119 -2.73 24.29 -8.91
C PHE A 119 -2.47 25.57 -9.71
N ASN A 120 -3.29 26.61 -9.55
CA ASN A 120 -3.04 27.89 -10.19
C ASN A 120 -1.80 28.59 -9.60
N ASP A 121 -1.65 28.61 -8.29
CA ASP A 121 -0.48 29.18 -7.63
C ASP A 121 0.79 28.38 -7.96
N PHE A 122 0.69 27.04 -8.05
CA PHE A 122 1.78 26.21 -8.53
C PHE A 122 2.19 26.61 -9.94
N ARG A 123 1.22 26.82 -10.84
CA ARG A 123 1.49 27.27 -12.22
C ARG A 123 2.10 28.66 -12.27
N GLU A 124 1.67 29.58 -11.42
CA GLU A 124 2.29 30.91 -11.31
C GLU A 124 3.75 30.80 -10.86
N MET A 125 4.05 29.86 -9.96
CA MET A 125 5.39 29.63 -9.43
C MET A 125 6.32 28.92 -10.42
N MET A 126 5.84 27.87 -11.09
CA MET A 126 6.63 26.96 -11.94
C MET A 126 6.49 27.21 -13.44
N GLY A 127 5.47 27.95 -13.88
CA GLY A 127 5.13 28.14 -15.28
C GLY A 127 4.30 27.02 -15.91
N TYR A 128 3.99 25.95 -15.18
CA TYR A 128 3.20 24.81 -15.65
C TYR A 128 2.34 24.22 -14.52
N TYR A 129 1.25 23.53 -14.85
CA TYR A 129 0.45 22.78 -13.85
C TYR A 129 1.19 21.52 -13.40
N PRO A 130 1.14 21.15 -12.10
CA PRO A 130 1.88 20.02 -11.58
C PRO A 130 1.46 18.72 -12.28
N LYS A 131 2.41 17.81 -12.48
CA LYS A 131 2.17 16.48 -13.10
C LYS A 131 2.18 15.32 -12.12
N SER A 132 2.66 15.55 -10.91
CA SER A 132 2.65 14.59 -9.81
C SER A 132 1.93 15.15 -8.59
N PHE A 133 1.12 14.30 -7.95
CA PHE A 133 0.25 14.66 -6.84
C PHE A 133 0.31 13.60 -5.72
N GLY A 134 0.82 13.96 -4.55
CA GLY A 134 0.92 13.07 -3.40
C GLY A 134 0.10 13.55 -2.21
N SER A 135 -0.29 12.64 -1.33
CA SER A 135 -0.78 12.94 0.03
C SER A 135 -0.73 11.65 0.84
N TRP A 136 -0.69 11.71 2.18
CA TRP A 136 -0.88 10.49 2.96
C TRP A 136 -2.21 9.81 2.65
N ALA A 137 -3.26 10.61 2.48
CA ALA A 137 -4.59 10.15 2.11
C ALA A 137 -5.35 11.23 1.33
N PHE A 138 -5.99 10.82 0.24
CA PHE A 138 -6.97 11.62 -0.49
C PHE A 138 -8.17 10.74 -0.85
N ASP A 139 -9.32 11.38 -1.04
CA ASP A 139 -10.56 10.73 -1.44
C ASP A 139 -10.66 10.58 -2.97
N ALA A 140 -11.51 9.66 -3.42
CA ALA A 140 -11.68 9.32 -4.83
C ALA A 140 -12.19 10.51 -5.65
N HIS A 141 -13.03 11.37 -5.06
CA HIS A 141 -13.54 12.57 -5.73
C HIS A 141 -12.42 13.57 -5.99
N THR A 142 -11.58 13.86 -4.99
CA THR A 142 -10.41 14.74 -5.16
C THR A 142 -9.48 14.22 -6.25
N LEU A 143 -9.13 12.93 -6.22
CA LEU A 143 -8.23 12.35 -7.22
C LEU A 143 -8.83 12.38 -8.64
N ALA A 144 -10.13 12.08 -8.78
CA ALA A 144 -10.83 12.15 -10.06
C ALA A 144 -10.80 13.58 -10.60
N TYR A 145 -11.05 14.58 -9.75
CA TYR A 145 -11.04 15.98 -10.14
C TYR A 145 -9.68 16.45 -10.66
N VAL A 146 -8.59 16.16 -9.94
CA VAL A 146 -7.23 16.54 -10.41
C VAL A 146 -6.85 15.82 -11.70
N THR A 147 -7.31 14.57 -11.86
CA THR A 147 -7.08 13.77 -13.06
C THR A 147 -7.81 14.38 -14.27
N GLU A 148 -9.11 14.63 -14.15
CA GLU A 148 -9.95 15.08 -15.26
C GLU A 148 -9.67 16.53 -15.65
N LYS A 149 -9.47 17.42 -14.67
CA LYS A 149 -9.29 18.85 -14.92
C LYS A 149 -7.86 19.22 -15.30
N TYR A 150 -6.86 18.62 -14.65
CA TYR A 150 -5.45 19.04 -14.79
C TYR A 150 -4.58 18.02 -15.55
N GLY A 151 -5.05 16.78 -15.75
CA GLY A 151 -4.33 15.78 -16.51
C GLY A 151 -2.95 15.48 -15.94
N ILE A 152 -2.91 15.12 -14.65
CA ILE A 152 -1.70 14.65 -13.97
C ILE A 152 -1.23 13.31 -14.54
N ASP A 153 0.05 12.99 -14.36
CA ASP A 153 0.66 11.75 -14.85
C ASP A 153 0.62 10.63 -13.81
N SER A 154 0.66 10.99 -12.54
CA SER A 154 0.78 10.05 -11.41
C SER A 154 0.32 10.70 -10.11
N ALA A 155 -0.11 9.83 -9.20
CA ALA A 155 -0.30 10.18 -7.81
C ALA A 155 0.38 9.17 -6.88
N CYS A 156 0.56 9.52 -5.62
CA CYS A 156 1.09 8.60 -4.61
C CYS A 156 0.40 8.78 -3.26
N ASN A 157 0.23 7.69 -2.52
CA ASN A 157 -0.35 7.73 -1.18
C ASN A 157 0.32 6.78 -0.19
N CYS A 158 0.03 6.94 1.10
CA CYS A 158 0.65 6.15 2.15
C CYS A 158 0.44 4.65 1.93
N LYS A 159 1.38 3.80 2.38
CA LYS A 159 1.21 2.35 2.45
C LYS A 159 -0.02 1.93 3.29
N GLU A 160 -0.29 0.63 3.33
CA GLU A 160 -1.23 0.08 4.31
C GLU A 160 -0.78 0.41 5.74
N GLN A 161 -1.73 0.86 6.55
CA GLN A 161 -1.49 1.12 7.97
C GLN A 161 -2.79 1.11 8.79
N TRP A 162 -2.63 0.78 10.07
CA TRP A 162 -3.71 0.73 11.03
C TRP A 162 -3.35 1.53 12.29
N GLY A 163 -4.05 2.64 12.53
CA GLY A 163 -3.91 3.47 13.73
C GLY A 163 -2.64 4.31 13.81
N THR A 164 -1.69 4.14 12.89
CA THR A 164 -0.46 4.95 12.79
C THR A 164 -0.84 6.38 12.40
N ASP A 165 -0.25 7.39 13.07
CA ASP A 165 -0.47 8.82 12.81
C ASP A 165 -1.94 9.30 12.78
N GLY A 166 -2.87 8.51 13.34
CA GLY A 166 -4.28 8.85 13.39
C GLY A 166 -5.09 8.48 12.14
N TYR A 167 -4.57 7.64 11.23
CA TYR A 167 -5.35 7.21 10.07
C TYR A 167 -5.24 5.72 9.76
N ASN A 168 -6.35 5.16 9.28
CA ASN A 168 -6.47 3.78 8.81
C ASN A 168 -6.60 3.78 7.28
N LEU A 169 -5.65 3.14 6.60
CA LEU A 169 -5.70 2.83 5.18
C LEU A 169 -5.50 1.33 5.08
N TRP A 170 -6.60 0.57 5.03
CA TRP A 170 -6.54 -0.86 5.30
C TRP A 170 -7.40 -1.69 4.36
N GLY A 171 -6.91 -2.81 3.86
CA GLY A 171 -7.65 -3.60 2.87
C GLY A 171 -7.49 -3.09 1.43
N GLY A 172 -6.72 -2.02 1.17
CA GLY A 172 -6.49 -1.47 -0.17
C GLY A 172 -5.50 -2.27 -1.01
N TYR A 173 -5.18 -1.76 -2.21
CA TYR A 173 -4.09 -2.33 -3.02
C TYR A 173 -2.78 -2.28 -2.23
N TYR A 174 -2.14 -3.44 -2.03
CA TYR A 174 -1.11 -3.59 -0.99
C TYR A 174 0.17 -2.80 -1.26
N GLY A 175 0.69 -2.86 -2.48
CA GLY A 175 1.93 -2.19 -2.88
C GLY A 175 1.97 -1.89 -4.38
N GLN A 176 3.08 -1.36 -4.90
CA GLN A 176 3.25 -1.00 -6.32
C GLN A 176 2.25 0.08 -6.77
N GLY A 177 1.67 -0.04 -7.98
CA GLY A 177 0.81 0.97 -8.58
C GLY A 177 -0.47 0.40 -9.19
N TYR A 178 -1.57 1.14 -9.08
CA TYR A 178 -2.91 0.77 -9.52
C TYR A 178 -3.68 1.97 -10.06
N TYR A 179 -4.68 1.74 -10.90
CA TYR A 179 -5.71 2.74 -11.21
C TYR A 179 -6.84 2.66 -10.17
N PRO A 180 -7.09 3.73 -9.41
CA PRO A 180 -8.13 3.70 -8.38
C PRO A 180 -9.55 3.71 -8.93
N ASN A 181 -10.49 3.27 -8.09
CA ASN A 181 -11.91 3.37 -8.33
C ASN A 181 -12.45 4.78 -8.00
N LYS A 182 -13.37 5.30 -8.82
CA LYS A 182 -14.06 6.60 -8.66
C LYS A 182 -14.88 6.74 -7.35
N LEU A 183 -15.20 5.63 -6.71
CA LEU A 183 -15.95 5.53 -5.47
C LEU A 183 -15.08 5.17 -4.26
N ASN A 184 -13.86 4.65 -4.46
CA ASN A 184 -12.94 4.29 -3.37
C ASN A 184 -11.48 4.40 -3.81
N ALA A 185 -10.76 5.37 -3.25
CA ALA A 185 -9.41 5.73 -3.67
C ALA A 185 -8.33 4.68 -3.37
N ILE A 186 -8.57 3.76 -2.42
CA ILE A 186 -7.61 2.71 -2.08
C ILE A 186 -7.92 1.36 -2.75
N ALA A 187 -9.04 1.28 -3.46
CA ALA A 187 -9.43 0.11 -4.24
C ALA A 187 -9.03 0.31 -5.72
N PRO A 188 -8.49 -0.71 -6.40
CA PRO A 188 -8.39 -0.67 -7.85
C PRO A 188 -9.79 -0.71 -8.51
N ALA A 189 -9.96 -0.04 -9.63
CA ALA A 189 -11.17 -0.18 -10.44
C ALA A 189 -11.20 -1.55 -11.14
N GLN A 190 -12.31 -2.28 -11.02
CA GLN A 190 -12.52 -3.55 -11.71
C GLN A 190 -12.81 -3.33 -13.21
N SER A 191 -13.40 -2.19 -13.55
CA SER A 191 -13.79 -1.81 -14.90
C SER A 191 -13.42 -0.37 -15.26
N LYS A 192 -13.35 -0.10 -16.57
CA LYS A 192 -13.05 1.22 -17.12
C LYS A 192 -14.02 2.33 -16.73
N ASP A 193 -15.29 2.01 -16.54
CA ASP A 193 -16.31 3.02 -16.22
C ASP A 193 -16.07 3.62 -14.83
N TYR A 194 -15.56 2.81 -13.90
CA TYR A 194 -15.22 3.19 -12.54
C TYR A 194 -13.76 3.64 -12.39
N GLN A 195 -12.95 3.62 -13.45
CA GLN A 195 -11.52 3.90 -13.38
C GLN A 195 -11.20 5.40 -13.34
N ILE A 196 -10.37 5.83 -12.38
CA ILE A 196 -9.64 7.09 -12.45
C ILE A 196 -8.36 6.86 -13.27
N ASN A 197 -8.21 7.57 -14.40
CA ASN A 197 -7.13 7.34 -15.38
C ASN A 197 -5.76 7.94 -15.00
N THR A 198 -5.47 8.01 -13.71
CA THR A 198 -4.16 8.35 -13.14
C THR A 198 -3.75 7.21 -12.21
N PRO A 199 -2.57 6.59 -12.40
CA PRO A 199 -2.11 5.57 -11.48
C PRO A 199 -1.70 6.19 -10.13
N VAL A 200 -2.06 5.50 -9.04
CA VAL A 200 -1.59 5.78 -7.69
C VAL A 200 -0.52 4.76 -7.34
N PHE A 201 0.64 5.24 -6.87
CA PHE A 201 1.72 4.40 -6.36
C PHE A 201 1.78 4.42 -4.83
N ARG A 202 1.86 3.24 -4.21
CA ARG A 202 1.93 3.06 -2.75
C ARG A 202 3.32 3.45 -2.25
N MET A 203 3.39 4.40 -1.34
CA MET A 203 4.65 4.91 -0.79
C MET A 203 5.23 3.99 0.30
N LEU A 204 6.44 4.33 0.76
CA LEU A 204 7.13 3.79 1.92
C LEU A 204 7.39 2.29 1.77
N GLY A 205 8.37 1.92 0.93
CA GLY A 205 8.70 0.52 0.61
C GLY A 205 8.71 -0.36 1.85
N ALA A 206 7.65 -1.15 2.03
CA ALA A 206 7.32 -1.79 3.29
C ALA A 206 7.87 -3.21 3.37
N ASP A 207 8.29 -3.64 4.56
CA ASP A 207 8.75 -5.01 4.80
C ASP A 207 7.65 -6.01 4.38
N PRO A 208 7.84 -6.81 3.32
CA PRO A 208 6.78 -7.69 2.81
C PRO A 208 6.43 -8.83 3.77
N ILE A 209 7.31 -9.14 4.74
CA ILE A 209 7.14 -10.21 5.72
C ILE A 209 6.55 -9.62 7.01
N TYR A 210 7.23 -8.67 7.65
CA TYR A 210 6.96 -8.26 9.02
C TYR A 210 6.10 -7.01 9.18
N GLN A 211 5.99 -6.13 8.17
CA GLN A 211 5.19 -4.90 8.31
C GLN A 211 3.75 -5.24 8.67
N TYR A 212 3.17 -6.25 8.01
CA TYR A 212 1.77 -6.62 8.18
C TYR A 212 1.41 -6.90 9.64
N ASP A 213 2.18 -7.73 10.34
CA ASP A 213 1.90 -8.11 11.74
C ASP A 213 2.49 -7.14 12.77
N SER A 214 3.20 -6.09 12.34
CA SER A 214 3.98 -5.25 13.25
C SER A 214 3.10 -4.46 14.22
N GLY A 215 3.20 -4.75 15.51
CA GLY A 215 2.37 -4.15 16.56
C GLY A 215 1.19 -5.01 17.00
N LEU A 216 0.93 -6.15 16.36
CA LEU A 216 -0.07 -7.12 16.81
C LEU A 216 0.35 -7.76 18.13
N ASN A 217 -0.52 -7.65 19.14
CA ASN A 217 -0.46 -8.47 20.35
C ASN A 217 -1.56 -9.52 20.25
N LEU A 218 -1.25 -10.82 20.32
CA LEU A 218 -2.25 -11.87 20.17
C LEU A 218 -3.25 -11.92 21.34
N THR A 219 -2.87 -11.46 22.52
CA THR A 219 -3.79 -11.37 23.66
C THR A 219 -4.78 -10.23 23.46
N ASP A 220 -4.29 -9.03 23.18
CA ASP A 220 -5.08 -7.79 23.20
C ASP A 220 -5.63 -7.36 21.83
N GLY A 221 -5.13 -7.97 20.75
CA GLY A 221 -5.34 -7.53 19.37
C GLY A 221 -4.46 -6.35 18.97
N ILE A 222 -4.64 -5.87 17.74
CA ILE A 222 -3.94 -4.69 17.23
C ILE A 222 -4.49 -3.40 17.86
N GLN A 223 -3.60 -2.50 18.29
CA GLN A 223 -3.95 -1.13 18.66
C GLN A 223 -3.49 -0.15 17.58
N THR A 224 -2.18 -0.16 17.33
CA THR A 224 -1.51 0.66 16.31
C THR A 224 -0.42 -0.18 15.66
N GLN A 225 -0.37 -0.16 14.32
CA GLN A 225 0.69 -0.81 13.57
C GLN A 225 1.98 0.00 13.70
N LYS A 226 3.11 -0.69 13.88
CA LYS A 226 4.42 -0.03 13.80
C LYS A 226 4.85 0.11 12.33
N VAL A 227 5.99 0.75 12.12
CA VAL A 227 6.51 1.11 10.80
C VAL A 227 7.86 0.41 10.58
N ILE A 228 7.88 -0.50 9.61
CA ILE A 228 9.06 -1.21 9.10
C ILE A 228 9.07 -1.01 7.58
N THR A 229 9.70 0.08 7.16
CA THR A 229 9.69 0.57 5.77
C THR A 229 11.06 1.12 5.39
N LEU A 230 11.22 1.56 4.14
CA LEU A 230 12.37 2.34 3.68
C LEU A 230 12.53 3.73 4.32
N GLU A 231 11.62 4.15 5.20
CA GLU A 231 11.79 5.40 5.95
C GLU A 231 13.13 5.41 6.70
N THR A 232 13.86 6.52 6.58
CA THR A 232 15.19 6.69 7.17
C THR A 232 15.18 7.06 8.64
N VAL A 233 14.01 7.38 9.19
CA VAL A 233 13.80 7.61 10.61
C VAL A 233 12.56 6.85 11.04
N SER A 234 12.74 5.87 11.93
CA SER A 234 11.66 5.08 12.48
C SER A 234 11.87 4.82 13.97
N ASN A 235 10.78 4.54 14.68
CA ASN A 235 10.83 4.18 16.09
C ASN A 235 11.17 2.70 16.34
N ASP A 236 11.40 1.90 15.28
CA ASP A 236 11.81 0.52 15.43
C ASP A 236 13.33 0.43 15.69
N ARG A 237 13.73 -0.50 16.56
CA ARG A 237 15.09 -0.52 17.11
C ARG A 237 16.10 -1.28 16.27
N ASP A 238 15.64 -2.18 15.39
CA ASP A 238 16.50 -3.06 14.60
C ASP A 238 15.98 -3.34 13.18
N ALA A 239 14.95 -2.63 12.71
CA ALA A 239 14.29 -2.88 11.42
C ALA A 239 13.93 -1.57 10.69
N GLY A 240 13.87 -1.61 9.35
CA GLY A 240 13.53 -0.45 8.52
C GLY A 240 14.73 0.27 7.90
N GLY A 241 14.44 1.36 7.20
CA GLY A 241 15.33 2.05 6.26
C GLY A 241 16.51 2.77 6.90
N GLN A 242 16.51 2.90 8.22
CA GLN A 242 17.66 3.40 8.99
C GLN A 242 18.76 2.33 9.20
N PHE A 243 18.48 1.05 8.93
CA PHE A 243 19.41 -0.05 9.17
C PHE A 243 19.96 -0.64 7.86
N PRO A 244 21.27 -0.52 7.59
CA PRO A 244 21.91 -1.07 6.40
C PRO A 244 21.56 -2.53 6.08
N LYS A 245 21.60 -3.40 7.10
CA LYS A 245 21.27 -4.83 6.94
C LYS A 245 19.85 -5.04 6.41
N TRP A 246 18.89 -4.26 6.90
CA TRP A 246 17.50 -4.34 6.45
C TRP A 246 17.35 -3.77 5.05
N VAL A 247 17.99 -2.63 4.75
CA VAL A 247 17.97 -2.00 3.42
C VAL A 247 18.51 -2.95 2.35
N ASP A 248 19.68 -3.55 2.57
CA ASP A 248 20.28 -4.49 1.63
C ASP A 248 19.38 -5.69 1.34
N TRP A 249 18.79 -6.27 2.39
CA TRP A 249 17.83 -7.36 2.26
C TRP A 249 16.57 -6.92 1.50
N PHE A 250 15.99 -5.78 1.87
CA PHE A 250 14.77 -5.28 1.24
C PHE A 250 14.99 -5.03 -0.26
N LEU A 251 16.09 -4.39 -0.63
CA LEU A 251 16.42 -4.13 -2.03
C LEU A 251 16.65 -5.42 -2.82
N ASN A 252 17.28 -6.42 -2.21
CA ASN A 252 17.45 -7.73 -2.84
C ASN A 252 16.11 -8.44 -3.07
N GLU A 253 15.23 -8.51 -2.06
CA GLU A 253 13.95 -9.19 -2.20
C GLU A 253 12.97 -8.42 -3.10
N ASN A 254 12.88 -7.09 -2.96
CA ASN A 254 11.94 -6.28 -3.74
C ASN A 254 12.30 -6.21 -5.23
N TYR A 255 13.59 -6.32 -5.58
CA TYR A 255 14.10 -6.22 -6.95
C TYR A 255 14.68 -7.54 -7.50
N ASN A 256 14.27 -8.68 -6.96
CA ASN A 256 14.67 -10.01 -7.45
C ASN A 256 13.99 -10.45 -8.78
N GLY A 257 13.10 -9.61 -9.35
CA GLY A 257 12.38 -9.86 -10.59
C GLY A 257 11.05 -10.63 -10.46
N LYS A 258 10.71 -11.16 -9.27
CA LYS A 258 9.50 -11.97 -8.99
C LYS A 258 8.28 -11.09 -8.61
N CYS A 259 7.85 -10.26 -9.55
CA CYS A 259 6.89 -9.17 -9.32
C CYS A 259 5.60 -9.22 -10.18
N LEU A 260 5.39 -10.30 -10.94
CA LEU A 260 4.41 -10.48 -12.04
C LEU A 260 4.52 -9.43 -13.15
N SER A 261 4.28 -8.16 -12.84
CA SER A 261 4.22 -7.06 -13.80
C SER A 261 5.44 -6.15 -13.76
N PHE A 262 5.79 -5.61 -12.58
CA PHE A 262 6.96 -4.72 -12.38
C PHE A 262 7.32 -4.64 -10.89
N GLY A 263 8.58 -4.52 -10.54
CA GLY A 263 8.99 -4.23 -9.16
C GLY A 263 8.90 -2.75 -8.88
N TYR A 264 8.49 -2.38 -7.67
CA TYR A 264 8.36 -0.98 -7.28
C TYR A 264 8.61 -0.77 -5.78
N ALA A 265 9.30 0.30 -5.43
CA ALA A 265 9.21 0.90 -4.11
C ALA A 265 9.36 2.42 -4.19
N GLN A 266 9.01 3.10 -3.10
CA GLN A 266 9.36 4.50 -2.88
C GLN A 266 10.35 4.62 -1.71
N ALA A 267 11.35 5.46 -1.91
CA ALA A 267 12.32 5.94 -0.92
C ALA A 267 12.31 7.49 -0.89
N GLY A 268 13.07 8.10 0.01
CA GLY A 268 13.00 9.54 0.30
C GLY A 268 12.14 9.83 1.52
N GLN A 269 12.16 11.07 2.01
CA GLN A 269 11.59 11.42 3.31
C GLN A 269 11.12 12.86 3.42
N GLU A 270 10.27 13.14 4.42
CA GLU A 270 9.84 14.48 4.79
C GLU A 270 11.03 15.28 5.30
N ASN A 271 11.07 16.56 4.93
CA ASN A 271 12.02 17.49 5.50
C ASN A 271 11.82 17.71 7.02
N SER A 272 10.62 17.42 7.55
CA SER A 272 10.28 17.59 8.98
C SER A 272 10.88 16.55 9.94
N PHE A 273 11.78 15.68 9.46
CA PHE A 273 12.57 14.80 10.33
C PHE A 273 13.94 15.39 10.72
N GLY A 274 14.31 16.54 10.14
CA GLY A 274 15.57 17.22 10.42
C GLY A 274 16.79 16.50 9.82
N TRP A 275 17.80 17.27 9.39
CA TRP A 275 18.91 16.69 8.62
C TRP A 275 19.76 15.73 9.45
N ASP A 276 20.00 16.01 10.72
CA ASP A 276 20.87 15.19 11.58
C ASP A 276 20.32 13.77 11.77
N GLY A 277 18.99 13.60 11.82
CA GLY A 277 18.37 12.29 11.88
C GLY A 277 18.36 11.54 10.54
N LEU A 278 18.43 12.27 9.43
CA LEU A 278 18.30 11.73 8.08
C LEU A 278 19.65 11.36 7.44
N ALA A 279 20.71 12.10 7.77
CA ALA A 279 21.94 12.16 6.96
C ALA A 279 22.59 10.79 6.72
N GLU A 280 22.79 10.00 7.77
CA GLU A 280 23.51 8.72 7.69
C GLU A 280 22.72 7.68 6.87
N ALA A 281 21.45 7.49 7.23
CA ALA A 281 20.59 6.52 6.56
C ALA A 281 20.34 6.88 5.09
N LEU A 282 20.13 8.17 4.77
CA LEU A 282 19.94 8.61 3.38
C LEU A 282 21.22 8.48 2.55
N ASP A 283 22.39 8.85 3.07
CA ASP A 283 23.64 8.71 2.29
C ASP A 283 23.89 7.23 1.95
N TYR A 284 23.67 6.33 2.91
CA TYR A 284 23.76 4.89 2.68
C TYR A 284 22.74 4.42 1.64
N GLN A 285 21.45 4.74 1.81
CA GLN A 285 20.42 4.35 0.85
C GLN A 285 20.72 4.85 -0.57
N TYR A 286 21.10 6.12 -0.74
CA TYR A 286 21.39 6.70 -2.04
C TYR A 286 22.62 6.05 -2.69
N GLN A 287 23.66 5.75 -1.91
CA GLN A 287 24.80 4.97 -2.40
C GLN A 287 24.34 3.61 -2.95
N ARG A 288 23.52 2.87 -2.19
CA ARG A 288 23.01 1.56 -2.63
C ARG A 288 22.14 1.68 -3.89
N PHE A 289 21.30 2.70 -3.98
CA PHE A 289 20.46 2.93 -5.16
C PHE A 289 21.31 3.19 -6.41
N ALA A 290 22.34 4.03 -6.30
CA ALA A 290 23.26 4.30 -7.39
C ALA A 290 24.01 3.05 -7.86
N GLU A 291 24.50 2.24 -6.92
CA GLU A 291 25.18 0.98 -7.25
C GLU A 291 24.25 -0.01 -7.98
N LEU A 292 22.99 -0.14 -7.54
CA LEU A 292 22.02 -1.02 -8.20
C LEU A 292 21.58 -0.49 -9.57
N GLN A 293 21.51 0.83 -9.73
CA GLN A 293 21.24 1.47 -11.03
C GLN A 293 22.40 1.24 -12.02
N GLU A 294 23.66 1.40 -11.57
CA GLU A 294 24.85 1.12 -12.38
C GLU A 294 24.92 -0.35 -12.81
N GLN A 295 24.46 -1.26 -11.96
CA GLN A 295 24.34 -2.68 -12.27
C GLN A 295 23.12 -3.05 -13.13
N HIS A 296 22.30 -2.07 -13.51
CA HIS A 296 21.04 -2.26 -14.26
C HIS A 296 20.03 -3.20 -13.56
N LEU A 297 20.07 -3.25 -12.23
CA LEU A 297 19.14 -4.04 -11.42
C LEU A 297 17.84 -3.29 -11.09
N LEU A 298 17.89 -1.96 -11.08
CA LEU A 298 16.72 -1.10 -10.97
C LEU A 298 16.89 0.20 -11.77
N ASP A 299 15.77 0.84 -12.09
CA ASP A 299 15.68 2.17 -12.66
C ASP A 299 15.26 3.16 -11.57
N ILE A 300 15.99 4.27 -11.43
CA ILE A 300 15.58 5.39 -10.59
C ILE A 300 14.82 6.38 -11.47
N GLU A 301 13.52 6.50 -11.23
CA GLU A 301 12.63 7.36 -12.00
C GLU A 301 12.04 8.47 -11.12
N THR A 302 11.65 9.57 -11.74
CA THR A 302 10.69 10.51 -11.12
C THR A 302 9.30 9.88 -11.07
N LEU A 303 8.43 10.33 -10.15
CA LEU A 303 7.07 9.80 -10.02
C LEU A 303 6.28 9.93 -11.34
N GLY A 304 6.41 11.08 -12.01
CA GLY A 304 5.80 11.36 -13.30
C GLY A 304 6.30 10.46 -14.45
N GLU A 305 7.58 10.10 -14.45
CA GLU A 305 8.13 9.15 -15.43
C GLU A 305 7.49 7.77 -15.26
N THR A 306 7.42 7.28 -14.02
CA THR A 306 6.74 6.02 -13.68
C THR A 306 5.27 6.08 -14.13
N GLY A 307 4.57 7.18 -13.81
CA GLY A 307 3.16 7.38 -14.18
C GLY A 307 2.91 7.35 -15.68
N ARG A 308 3.72 8.08 -16.45
CA ARG A 308 3.63 8.09 -17.92
C ARG A 308 3.94 6.71 -18.51
N TRP A 309 4.95 6.01 -18.00
CA TRP A 309 5.25 4.64 -18.43
C TRP A 309 4.08 3.70 -18.14
N TYR A 310 3.54 3.73 -16.92
CA TYR A 310 2.43 2.89 -16.50
C TYR A 310 1.20 3.12 -17.38
N LYS A 311 0.85 4.38 -17.64
CA LYS A 311 -0.26 4.78 -18.55
C LYS A 311 -0.12 4.25 -19.97
N ARG A 312 1.09 4.22 -20.51
CA ARG A 312 1.35 3.67 -21.85
C ARG A 312 1.34 2.15 -21.88
N THR A 313 1.63 1.50 -20.76
CA THR A 313 1.84 0.05 -20.68
C THR A 313 0.56 -0.69 -20.33
N TYR A 314 -0.21 -0.15 -19.37
CA TYR A 314 -1.37 -0.83 -18.81
C TYR A 314 -2.63 -0.02 -19.03
N ALA A 315 -3.61 -0.64 -19.70
CA ALA A 315 -4.94 -0.08 -19.81
C ALA A 315 -5.62 -0.07 -18.44
N GLU A 316 -5.68 -1.21 -17.76
CA GLU A 316 -6.26 -1.38 -16.41
C GLU A 316 -5.17 -1.78 -15.42
N THR A 317 -5.50 -1.83 -14.12
CA THR A 317 -4.56 -2.28 -13.09
C THR A 317 -4.11 -3.72 -13.39
N PRO A 318 -2.83 -3.99 -13.64
CA PRO A 318 -2.36 -5.34 -13.91
C PRO A 318 -2.24 -6.14 -12.60
N PRO A 319 -2.28 -7.48 -12.64
CA PRO A 319 -1.92 -8.30 -11.49
C PRO A 319 -0.45 -8.12 -11.14
N SER A 320 -0.14 -8.12 -9.85
CA SER A 320 1.19 -7.85 -9.33
C SER A 320 1.52 -8.77 -8.16
N THR A 321 2.82 -8.99 -7.93
CA THR A 321 3.30 -9.63 -6.71
C THR A 321 4.41 -8.83 -6.04
N ILE A 322 4.51 -9.02 -4.73
CA ILE A 322 5.69 -8.70 -3.92
C ILE A 322 6.07 -9.98 -3.20
N THR A 323 7.28 -10.47 -3.44
CA THR A 323 7.76 -11.75 -2.93
C THR A 323 9.02 -11.57 -2.11
N ALA A 324 9.03 -12.11 -0.90
CA ALA A 324 10.25 -12.32 -0.13
C ALA A 324 10.36 -13.80 0.22
N GLU A 325 11.43 -14.46 -0.24
CA GLU A 325 11.65 -15.89 -0.03
C GLU A 325 12.51 -16.19 1.21
N CYS A 326 13.19 -15.17 1.72
CA CYS A 326 13.90 -15.21 3.00
C CYS A 326 13.74 -13.87 3.73
N ASP A 327 14.07 -13.89 5.02
CA ASP A 327 13.99 -12.74 5.91
C ASP A 327 15.39 -12.26 6.35
N TRP A 328 15.47 -11.01 6.78
CA TRP A 328 16.72 -10.42 7.27
C TRP A 328 17.15 -10.93 8.66
N LYS A 329 16.30 -11.67 9.38
CA LYS A 329 16.62 -12.27 10.70
C LYS A 329 17.18 -13.69 10.55
N ASN A 330 17.14 -14.27 9.35
CA ASN A 330 17.50 -15.66 9.06
C ASN A 330 16.61 -16.69 9.80
N SER A 331 15.35 -16.34 10.07
CA SER A 331 14.36 -17.26 10.63
C SER A 331 13.81 -18.24 9.60
N GLY A 332 13.96 -17.93 8.31
CA GLY A 332 13.40 -18.71 7.21
C GLY A 332 11.94 -18.37 6.92
N ASP A 333 11.48 -17.21 7.39
CA ASP A 333 10.15 -16.67 7.11
C ASP A 333 10.09 -16.21 5.65
N SER A 334 8.90 -16.28 5.07
CA SER A 334 8.69 -15.88 3.67
C SER A 334 7.27 -15.35 3.47
N SER A 335 7.08 -14.53 2.46
CA SER A 335 5.77 -13.97 2.15
C SER A 335 5.61 -13.69 0.66
N VAL A 336 4.42 -13.97 0.15
CA VAL A 336 4.01 -13.64 -1.22
C VAL A 336 2.69 -12.89 -1.16
N TRP A 337 2.76 -11.60 -1.45
CA TRP A 337 1.58 -10.78 -1.75
C TRP A 337 1.23 -10.91 -3.22
N PHE A 338 -0.05 -11.12 -3.50
CA PHE A 338 -0.63 -10.99 -4.83
C PHE A 338 -1.77 -9.98 -4.77
N CYS A 339 -1.77 -9.04 -5.71
CA CYS A 339 -2.83 -8.04 -5.86
C CYS A 339 -3.26 -7.98 -7.32
N CYS A 340 -4.56 -7.87 -7.55
CA CYS A 340 -5.14 -7.59 -8.85
C CYS A 340 -6.30 -6.61 -8.70
N LYS A 341 -7.02 -6.32 -9.78
CA LYS A 341 -8.18 -5.42 -9.72
C LYS A 341 -9.38 -5.97 -8.93
N ASN A 342 -9.44 -7.28 -8.67
CA ASN A 342 -10.58 -7.91 -7.99
C ASN A 342 -10.31 -8.28 -6.53
N TYR A 343 -9.06 -8.58 -6.17
CA TYR A 343 -8.73 -9.00 -4.82
C TYR A 343 -7.23 -8.84 -4.51
N ARG A 344 -6.91 -8.91 -3.23
CA ARG A 344 -5.54 -9.15 -2.74
C ARG A 344 -5.51 -10.37 -1.83
N ILE A 345 -4.35 -11.01 -1.77
CA ILE A 345 -4.11 -12.15 -0.89
C ILE A 345 -2.66 -12.14 -0.43
N ASN A 346 -2.42 -12.62 0.78
CA ASN A 346 -1.08 -12.93 1.25
C ASN A 346 -0.94 -14.39 1.67
N ILE A 347 0.03 -15.07 1.06
CA ILE A 347 0.53 -16.38 1.53
C ILE A 347 1.76 -16.11 2.38
N TYR A 348 1.66 -16.43 3.66
CA TYR A 348 2.73 -16.21 4.64
C TYR A 348 3.25 -17.54 5.15
N SER A 349 4.54 -17.59 5.45
CA SER A 349 5.13 -18.69 6.21
C SER A 349 6.04 -18.21 7.31
N GLU A 350 5.93 -18.87 8.46
CA GLU A 350 6.77 -18.70 9.64
C GLU A 350 7.08 -20.08 10.19
N ASP A 351 8.31 -20.32 10.64
CA ASP A 351 8.74 -21.59 11.23
C ASP A 351 8.38 -22.83 10.38
N LYS A 352 8.53 -22.75 9.05
CA LYS A 352 8.18 -23.83 8.09
C LYS A 352 6.71 -24.25 8.09
N HIS A 353 5.81 -23.37 8.50
CA HIS A 353 4.37 -23.53 8.39
C HIS A 353 3.79 -22.40 7.55
N PHE A 354 2.89 -22.68 6.61
CA PHE A 354 2.27 -21.65 5.76
C PHE A 354 0.75 -21.58 5.93
N TRP A 355 0.19 -20.37 5.76
CA TRP A 355 -1.24 -20.11 5.74
C TRP A 355 -1.56 -18.83 4.96
N ILE A 356 -2.85 -18.56 4.74
CA ILE A 356 -3.32 -17.30 4.15
C ILE A 356 -3.65 -16.35 5.31
N ARG A 357 -2.86 -15.27 5.48
CA ARG A 357 -3.05 -14.32 6.59
C ARG A 357 -3.87 -13.09 6.24
N ASP A 358 -4.07 -12.82 4.95
CA ASP A 358 -4.87 -11.72 4.43
C ASP A 358 -5.56 -12.16 3.14
N LEU A 359 -6.86 -11.84 3.01
CA LEU A 359 -7.63 -12.03 1.79
C LEU A 359 -8.79 -11.01 1.77
N TYR A 360 -8.76 -10.10 0.79
CA TYR A 360 -9.74 -9.03 0.60
C TYR A 360 -10.23 -9.01 -0.83
N VAL A 361 -11.51 -8.66 -1.03
CA VAL A 361 -12.09 -8.42 -2.36
C VAL A 361 -12.39 -6.94 -2.56
N PHE A 362 -12.32 -6.52 -3.81
CA PHE A 362 -12.67 -5.19 -4.27
C PHE A 362 -14.01 -5.24 -5.01
N ARG A 363 -14.81 -4.19 -4.86
CA ARG A 363 -16.11 -4.07 -5.51
C ARG A 363 -16.28 -2.66 -6.05
N ASP A 364 -16.63 -2.56 -7.33
CA ASP A 364 -16.74 -1.26 -7.99
C ASP A 364 -17.80 -0.34 -7.36
N ASP A 365 -18.78 -0.93 -6.67
CA ASP A 365 -19.90 -0.28 -5.98
C ASP A 365 -19.69 -0.10 -4.46
N TYR A 366 -18.52 -0.46 -3.92
CA TYR A 366 -18.18 -0.19 -2.51
C TYR A 366 -17.62 1.22 -2.34
N GLU A 367 -18.46 2.13 -1.82
CA GLU A 367 -18.10 3.53 -1.60
C GLU A 367 -17.21 3.74 -0.35
N GLU A 368 -16.18 4.56 -0.47
CA GLU A 368 -15.41 5.03 0.68
C GLU A 368 -16.25 5.97 1.58
N ARG A 369 -15.89 6.01 2.87
CA ARG A 369 -16.66 6.70 3.92
C ARG A 369 -16.89 8.20 3.67
N TYR A 370 -15.93 8.86 3.00
CA TYR A 370 -15.89 10.32 2.85
C TYR A 370 -16.25 10.80 1.44
N LEU A 371 -16.82 9.91 0.62
CA LEU A 371 -17.25 10.26 -0.74
C LEU A 371 -18.40 11.26 -0.69
N LYS A 372 -19.39 11.06 0.19
CA LYS A 372 -20.61 11.87 0.29
C LYS A 372 -20.64 12.79 1.50
N THR A 373 -19.78 12.55 2.49
CA THR A 373 -19.77 13.29 3.76
C THR A 373 -18.36 13.71 4.14
N VAL A 374 -18.26 14.70 5.04
CA VAL A 374 -16.97 15.17 5.56
C VAL A 374 -16.56 14.40 6.81
N CYS A 375 -15.27 14.18 6.98
CA CYS A 375 -14.71 13.72 8.24
C CYS A 375 -14.77 14.84 9.28
N LYS A 376 -15.46 14.60 10.40
CA LYS A 376 -15.54 15.55 11.53
C LYS A 376 -14.56 15.23 12.66
N GLY A 377 -13.90 14.07 12.60
CA GLY A 377 -13.01 13.58 13.64
C GLY A 377 -11.54 13.89 13.37
N ASN A 378 -10.70 13.57 14.35
CA ASN A 378 -9.25 13.68 14.18
C ASN A 378 -8.66 12.56 13.33
N MET A 379 -9.37 11.43 13.24
CA MET A 379 -8.94 10.25 12.51
C MET A 379 -9.76 10.01 11.26
N LEU A 380 -9.13 9.41 10.25
CA LEU A 380 -9.81 8.94 9.04
C LEU A 380 -9.66 7.42 8.86
N THR A 381 -10.58 6.82 8.12
CA THR A 381 -10.55 5.40 7.77
C THR A 381 -10.99 5.19 6.34
N TYR A 382 -10.13 4.58 5.54
CA TYR A 382 -10.48 3.96 4.28
C TYR A 382 -10.32 2.45 4.42
N ASP A 383 -11.25 1.74 3.81
CA ASP A 383 -11.26 0.28 3.86
C ASP A 383 -11.79 -0.38 2.58
N ASN A 384 -11.70 -1.71 2.57
CA ASN A 384 -12.33 -2.62 1.60
C ASN A 384 -12.87 -3.85 2.33
N LEU A 385 -13.30 -4.86 1.58
CA LEU A 385 -14.12 -5.97 2.04
C LEU A 385 -13.27 -7.19 2.46
N PRO A 386 -13.12 -7.47 3.77
CA PRO A 386 -12.28 -8.57 4.26
C PRO A 386 -12.96 -9.92 4.19
N ILE A 387 -12.32 -10.93 3.61
CA ILE A 387 -12.68 -12.33 3.84
C ILE A 387 -11.87 -12.86 5.03
N ILE A 388 -10.56 -12.59 5.03
CA ILE A 388 -9.63 -12.89 6.11
C ILE A 388 -8.79 -11.65 6.40
N ASP A 389 -8.70 -11.29 7.68
CA ASP A 389 -7.81 -10.25 8.17
C ASP A 389 -7.08 -10.74 9.42
N GLY A 390 -5.86 -11.25 9.23
CA GLY A 390 -5.03 -11.76 10.30
C GLY A 390 -4.61 -10.74 11.35
N ILE A 391 -4.73 -9.43 11.09
CA ILE A 391 -4.38 -8.41 12.09
C ILE A 391 -5.61 -8.02 12.92
N ARG A 392 -6.71 -7.60 12.26
CA ARG A 392 -7.89 -7.05 12.95
C ARG A 392 -8.70 -8.16 13.60
N PHE A 393 -8.72 -9.35 13.00
CA PHE A 393 -9.52 -10.45 13.52
C PHE A 393 -8.78 -11.25 14.61
N SER A 394 -7.52 -10.95 14.92
CA SER A 394 -6.74 -11.66 15.95
C SER A 394 -6.93 -11.05 17.34
N SER A 395 -7.10 -11.90 18.36
CA SER A 395 -7.14 -11.53 19.80
C SER A 395 -7.27 -12.79 20.66
N GLY A 396 -7.14 -12.67 21.99
CA GLY A 396 -7.41 -13.77 22.93
C GLY A 396 -6.50 -14.99 22.75
N GLY A 397 -5.27 -14.80 22.25
CA GLY A 397 -4.32 -15.86 21.94
C GLY A 397 -4.55 -16.55 20.60
N ILE A 398 -5.58 -16.14 19.84
CA ILE A 398 -5.92 -16.71 18.54
C ILE A 398 -5.40 -15.77 17.45
N ARG A 399 -4.51 -16.30 16.60
CA ARG A 399 -4.14 -15.69 15.34
C ARG A 399 -5.17 -16.08 14.29
N SER A 400 -5.83 -15.09 13.71
CA SER A 400 -6.81 -15.29 12.66
C SER A 400 -6.14 -15.48 11.30
N GLY A 401 -6.76 -16.28 10.45
CA GLY A 401 -6.19 -16.70 9.16
C GLY A 401 -7.03 -17.78 8.51
N LEU A 402 -6.68 -18.15 7.28
CA LEU A 402 -7.22 -19.32 6.59
C LEU A 402 -6.13 -20.38 6.46
N TYR A 403 -6.35 -21.49 7.17
CA TYR A 403 -5.33 -22.49 7.46
C TYR A 403 -5.56 -23.74 6.59
N PRO A 404 -4.58 -24.11 5.75
CA PRO A 404 -4.59 -25.39 5.06
C PRO A 404 -4.26 -26.52 6.03
N VAL A 405 -5.05 -27.59 6.00
CA VAL A 405 -4.87 -28.81 6.81
C VAL A 405 -5.14 -30.05 5.95
N LEU A 406 -4.68 -31.21 6.41
CA LEU A 406 -5.16 -32.49 5.86
C LEU A 406 -6.65 -32.61 6.20
N THR A 407 -7.49 -32.98 5.24
CA THR A 407 -8.94 -33.08 5.51
C THR A 407 -9.21 -34.05 6.66
N GLY A 408 -9.93 -33.57 7.68
CA GLY A 408 -10.24 -34.30 8.92
C GLY A 408 -9.39 -33.91 10.12
N ASP A 409 -8.31 -33.15 9.91
CA ASP A 409 -7.48 -32.59 10.99
C ASP A 409 -7.97 -31.20 11.41
N GLU A 410 -7.65 -30.81 12.65
CA GLU A 410 -7.88 -29.46 13.17
C GLU A 410 -6.68 -28.55 12.88
N PRO A 411 -6.89 -27.22 12.73
CA PRO A 411 -5.79 -26.28 12.59
C PRO A 411 -4.92 -26.25 13.85
N ASN A 412 -3.62 -26.52 13.70
CA ASN A 412 -2.63 -26.37 14.75
C ASN A 412 -1.47 -25.50 14.24
N GLY A 413 -1.79 -24.26 13.89
CA GLY A 413 -0.92 -23.39 13.11
C GLY A 413 -1.06 -23.65 11.60
N GLY A 414 -0.09 -23.17 10.81
CA GLY A 414 -0.06 -23.36 9.35
C GLY A 414 0.21 -24.80 8.93
N MET A 415 0.17 -25.08 7.63
CA MET A 415 0.59 -26.37 7.07
C MET A 415 2.11 -26.47 7.04
N ALA A 416 2.67 -27.49 7.68
CA ALA A 416 4.10 -27.77 7.62
C ALA A 416 4.58 -28.08 6.20
N PHE A 417 5.77 -27.60 5.83
CA PHE A 417 6.40 -27.86 4.55
C PHE A 417 7.93 -27.93 4.65
N GLU A 418 8.57 -28.62 3.71
CA GLU A 418 10.04 -28.67 3.61
C GLU A 418 10.58 -27.52 2.74
N LYS A 419 9.96 -27.33 1.58
CA LYS A 419 10.38 -26.33 0.59
C LYS A 419 9.18 -25.62 -0.04
N MET A 420 9.30 -24.30 -0.15
CA MET A 420 8.43 -23.44 -0.95
C MET A 420 9.19 -23.03 -2.22
N THR A 421 8.48 -22.97 -3.34
CA THR A 421 8.99 -22.36 -4.57
C THR A 421 7.94 -21.44 -5.16
N TYR A 422 8.38 -20.30 -5.68
CA TYR A 422 7.55 -19.36 -6.41
C TYR A 422 7.94 -19.36 -7.88
N ARG A 423 6.95 -19.33 -8.76
CA ARG A 423 7.12 -19.12 -10.20
C ARG A 423 5.96 -18.31 -10.75
N GLU A 424 6.20 -17.70 -11.90
CA GLU A 424 5.20 -16.94 -12.63
C GLU A 424 4.92 -17.61 -13.96
N LYS A 425 3.66 -17.55 -14.38
CA LYS A 425 3.24 -18.00 -15.70
C LYS A 425 2.28 -16.96 -16.26
N GLU A 426 2.75 -16.18 -17.23
CA GLU A 426 1.98 -15.07 -17.81
C GLU A 426 1.49 -14.10 -16.71
N HIS A 427 0.19 -14.03 -16.46
CA HIS A 427 -0.45 -13.16 -15.48
C HIS A 427 -0.81 -13.89 -14.17
N THR A 428 -0.20 -15.06 -13.94
CA THR A 428 -0.54 -15.95 -12.84
C THR A 428 0.68 -16.19 -11.95
N ALA A 429 0.51 -16.03 -10.65
CA ALA A 429 1.50 -16.43 -9.64
C ALA A 429 1.24 -17.86 -9.18
N VAL A 430 2.30 -18.67 -9.07
CA VAL A 430 2.20 -20.08 -8.67
C VAL A 430 3.18 -20.36 -7.55
N LEU A 431 2.65 -20.76 -6.40
CA LEU A 431 3.42 -21.24 -5.25
C LEU A 431 3.32 -22.76 -5.18
N THR A 432 4.43 -23.43 -4.93
CA THR A 432 4.46 -24.89 -4.72
C THR A 432 5.15 -25.21 -3.41
N PHE A 433 4.44 -25.92 -2.54
CA PHE A 433 4.92 -26.43 -1.26
C PHE A 433 5.09 -27.95 -1.33
N THR A 434 6.29 -28.44 -1.01
CA THR A 434 6.62 -29.87 -0.98
C THR A 434 6.92 -30.34 0.44
N GLY A 435 6.84 -31.66 0.67
CA GLY A 435 7.05 -32.24 1.99
C GLY A 435 5.90 -31.99 2.97
N THR A 436 4.71 -31.66 2.46
CA THR A 436 3.51 -31.42 3.29
C THR A 436 2.78 -32.73 3.57
N ALA A 437 1.96 -32.78 4.62
CA ALA A 437 1.11 -33.93 4.92
C ALA A 437 0.15 -34.27 3.77
N CYS A 438 -0.24 -33.27 2.97
CA CYS A 438 -1.13 -33.38 1.81
C CYS A 438 -0.39 -33.70 0.49
N GLY A 439 0.91 -34.07 0.55
CA GLY A 439 1.75 -34.24 -0.64
C GLY A 439 2.27 -32.91 -1.17
N THR A 440 2.35 -32.76 -2.49
CA THR A 440 2.68 -31.45 -3.09
C THR A 440 1.43 -30.60 -3.15
N ILE A 441 1.49 -29.38 -2.58
CA ILE A 441 0.42 -28.39 -2.68
C ILE A 441 0.85 -27.31 -3.67
N THR A 442 0.02 -27.03 -4.67
CA THR A 442 0.21 -25.94 -5.62
C THR A 442 -0.91 -24.92 -5.48
N ILE A 443 -0.56 -23.67 -5.15
CA ILE A 443 -1.48 -22.53 -5.10
C ILE A 443 -1.26 -21.68 -6.35
N THR A 444 -2.32 -21.47 -7.12
CA THR A 444 -2.32 -20.68 -8.36
C THR A 444 -3.23 -19.47 -8.15
N LEU A 445 -2.69 -18.28 -8.38
CA LEU A 445 -3.33 -16.99 -8.18
C LEU A 445 -3.43 -16.26 -9.51
N ASP A 446 -4.65 -16.03 -9.99
CA ASP A 446 -4.95 -15.23 -11.18
C ASP A 446 -5.97 -14.13 -10.83
N GLU A 447 -6.36 -13.25 -11.75
CA GLU A 447 -7.24 -12.13 -11.41
C GLU A 447 -8.65 -12.53 -10.92
N LYS A 448 -9.07 -13.78 -11.12
CA LYS A 448 -10.43 -14.24 -10.81
C LYS A 448 -10.47 -15.29 -9.72
N ASN A 449 -9.40 -16.07 -9.57
CA ASN A 449 -9.44 -17.28 -8.77
C ASN A 449 -8.19 -17.47 -7.91
N VAL A 450 -8.43 -18.06 -6.75
CA VAL A 450 -7.43 -18.81 -5.98
C VAL A 450 -7.71 -20.29 -6.21
N THR A 451 -6.78 -21.00 -6.84
CA THR A 451 -6.87 -22.45 -7.06
C THR A 451 -5.79 -23.18 -6.25
N ILE A 452 -6.19 -24.19 -5.49
CA ILE A 452 -5.30 -25.03 -4.68
C ILE A 452 -5.44 -26.48 -5.11
N ILE A 453 -4.34 -27.08 -5.56
CA ILE A 453 -4.26 -28.49 -5.93
C ILE A 453 -3.30 -29.20 -4.98
N SER A 454 -3.69 -30.37 -4.47
CA SER A 454 -2.90 -31.15 -3.53
C SER A 454 -2.72 -32.61 -3.98
N GLY A 455 -1.78 -33.33 -3.37
CA GLY A 455 -1.58 -34.77 -3.62
C GLY A 455 -2.55 -35.68 -2.86
N LYS A 456 -3.15 -35.15 -1.78
CA LYS A 456 -4.15 -35.80 -0.92
C LYS A 456 -5.24 -34.79 -0.54
N PRO A 457 -6.40 -35.24 -0.01
CA PRO A 457 -7.46 -34.33 0.39
C PRO A 457 -6.99 -33.26 1.38
N LEU A 458 -7.22 -32.00 1.04
CA LEU A 458 -6.87 -30.82 1.83
C LEU A 458 -8.14 -30.05 2.18
N SER A 459 -8.18 -29.46 3.37
CA SER A 459 -9.21 -28.49 3.77
C SER A 459 -8.60 -27.13 4.04
N LEU A 460 -9.33 -26.06 3.74
CA LEU A 460 -9.06 -24.70 4.20
C LEU A 460 -10.03 -24.37 5.33
N ILE A 461 -9.51 -24.14 6.53
CA ILE A 461 -10.31 -23.83 7.71
C ILE A 461 -10.03 -22.40 8.15
N PRO A 462 -11.06 -21.53 8.20
CA PRO A 462 -10.88 -20.20 8.77
C PRO A 462 -10.79 -20.30 10.30
N CYS A 463 -9.74 -19.72 10.87
CA CYS A 463 -9.64 -19.50 12.31
C CYS A 463 -9.97 -18.03 12.60
N TYR A 464 -10.97 -17.81 13.43
CA TYR A 464 -11.41 -16.48 13.85
C TYR A 464 -11.35 -16.35 15.36
N ALA A 465 -10.74 -15.28 15.86
CA ALA A 465 -10.90 -14.92 17.26
C ALA A 465 -12.31 -14.35 17.53
N PRO A 466 -12.80 -14.38 18.78
CA PRO A 466 -14.14 -13.85 19.13
C PRO A 466 -14.38 -12.40 18.71
N VAL A 467 -13.31 -11.61 18.55
CA VAL A 467 -13.36 -10.20 18.13
C VAL A 467 -13.87 -10.00 16.70
N ILE A 468 -13.94 -11.04 15.87
CA ILE A 468 -14.39 -10.93 14.47
C ILE A 468 -15.74 -10.22 14.33
N SER A 469 -16.66 -10.43 15.27
CA SER A 469 -17.99 -9.79 15.29
C SER A 469 -17.95 -8.26 15.41
N LYS A 470 -16.81 -7.68 15.82
CA LYS A 470 -16.58 -6.22 15.78
C LYS A 470 -16.36 -5.69 14.36
N TRP A 471 -16.00 -6.57 13.42
CA TRP A 471 -15.59 -6.22 12.07
C TRP A 471 -16.57 -6.75 11.02
N ILE A 472 -16.92 -8.02 11.10
CA ILE A 472 -17.91 -8.66 10.22
C ILE A 472 -19.26 -8.66 10.94
N GLU A 473 -20.23 -7.95 10.38
CA GLU A 473 -21.58 -7.82 10.94
C GLU A 473 -22.35 -9.14 10.85
N SER A 474 -22.16 -9.88 9.75
CA SER A 474 -22.70 -11.23 9.59
C SER A 474 -21.93 -12.01 8.54
N ALA A 475 -21.89 -13.33 8.68
CA ALA A 475 -21.39 -14.26 7.66
C ALA A 475 -22.32 -15.47 7.60
N LYS A 476 -22.58 -15.98 6.40
CA LYS A 476 -23.42 -17.17 6.15
C LYS A 476 -22.82 -18.02 5.05
N ALA A 477 -22.68 -19.32 5.29
CA ALA A 477 -22.32 -20.30 4.29
C ALA A 477 -23.59 -20.94 3.71
N ASP A 478 -23.67 -21.00 2.39
CA ASP A 478 -24.63 -21.80 1.64
C ASP A 478 -23.85 -22.95 0.97
N SER A 479 -23.87 -24.10 1.62
CA SER A 479 -23.14 -25.30 1.17
C SER A 479 -23.66 -25.87 -0.14
N ILE A 480 -24.93 -25.61 -0.48
CA ILE A 480 -25.56 -26.09 -1.72
C ILE A 480 -25.09 -25.25 -2.90
N LEU A 481 -25.05 -23.92 -2.72
CA LEU A 481 -24.59 -22.98 -3.74
C LEU A 481 -23.07 -22.79 -3.75
N GLY A 482 -22.35 -23.34 -2.77
CA GLY A 482 -20.92 -23.09 -2.57
C GLY A 482 -20.63 -21.61 -2.35
N LYS A 483 -21.48 -20.89 -1.61
CA LYS A 483 -21.40 -19.43 -1.48
C LYS A 483 -21.21 -19.01 -0.04
N ILE A 484 -20.28 -18.10 0.22
CA ILE A 484 -20.15 -17.43 1.52
C ILE A 484 -20.59 -15.98 1.33
N THR A 485 -21.64 -15.57 2.04
CA THR A 485 -22.13 -14.18 2.07
C THR A 485 -21.68 -13.52 3.35
N LEU A 486 -21.09 -12.33 3.24
CA LEU A 486 -20.59 -11.54 4.35
C LEU A 486 -21.21 -10.14 4.33
N LYS A 487 -21.24 -9.50 5.49
CA LYS A 487 -21.63 -8.11 5.65
C LYS A 487 -20.57 -7.33 6.41
N TYR A 488 -20.07 -6.26 5.81
CA TYR A 488 -19.05 -5.38 6.37
C TYR A 488 -19.44 -3.93 6.12
N ASN A 489 -19.43 -3.09 7.16
CA ASN A 489 -19.75 -1.67 7.03
C ASN A 489 -21.09 -1.42 6.29
N SER A 490 -22.11 -2.20 6.65
CA SER A 490 -23.44 -2.23 6.04
C SER A 490 -23.50 -2.60 4.55
N PHE A 491 -22.40 -3.10 3.98
CA PHE A 491 -22.32 -3.58 2.60
C PHE A 491 -22.32 -5.12 2.57
N ASP A 492 -23.22 -5.69 1.78
CA ASP A 492 -23.33 -7.13 1.57
C ASP A 492 -22.48 -7.55 0.36
N TYR A 493 -21.66 -8.59 0.52
CA TYR A 493 -20.81 -9.13 -0.54
C TYR A 493 -20.69 -10.65 -0.38
N ALA A 494 -20.16 -11.30 -1.40
CA ALA A 494 -20.02 -12.75 -1.37
C ALA A 494 -18.82 -13.24 -2.17
N VAL A 495 -18.42 -14.47 -1.85
CA VAL A 495 -17.43 -15.26 -2.57
C VAL A 495 -18.00 -16.63 -2.90
N GLU A 496 -17.49 -17.23 -3.97
CA GLU A 496 -17.96 -18.50 -4.50
C GLU A 496 -16.85 -19.56 -4.44
N VAL A 497 -17.18 -20.72 -3.89
CA VAL A 497 -16.39 -21.95 -3.94
C VAL A 497 -16.82 -22.70 -5.20
N ALA A 498 -16.16 -22.39 -6.32
CA ALA A 498 -16.47 -22.98 -7.62
C ALA A 498 -16.07 -24.47 -7.70
N GLN A 499 -15.08 -24.91 -6.92
CA GLN A 499 -14.70 -26.31 -6.77
C GLN A 499 -14.28 -26.59 -5.32
N GLY A 500 -14.72 -27.72 -4.78
CA GLY A 500 -14.61 -28.06 -3.36
C GLY A 500 -15.98 -28.15 -2.70
N THR A 501 -16.00 -28.60 -1.45
CA THR A 501 -17.20 -28.72 -0.63
C THR A 501 -17.14 -27.68 0.49
N LEU A 502 -18.11 -26.76 0.52
CA LEU A 502 -18.27 -25.77 1.59
C LEU A 502 -19.12 -26.35 2.71
N SER A 503 -18.65 -26.27 3.96
CA SER A 503 -19.42 -26.63 5.14
C SER A 503 -20.13 -25.42 5.76
N GLU A 504 -21.08 -25.68 6.68
CA GLU A 504 -21.76 -24.62 7.44
C GLU A 504 -20.81 -23.81 8.34
N ASN A 505 -19.65 -24.40 8.71
CA ASN A 505 -18.60 -23.75 9.50
C ASN A 505 -17.56 -23.03 8.63
N PHE A 506 -17.88 -22.77 7.36
CA PHE A 506 -17.01 -22.10 6.39
C PHE A 506 -15.72 -22.87 6.01
N GLU A 507 -15.59 -24.15 6.42
CA GLU A 507 -14.52 -25.01 5.92
C GLU A 507 -14.75 -25.30 4.43
N VAL A 508 -13.67 -25.20 3.65
CA VAL A 508 -13.68 -25.61 2.24
C VAL A 508 -12.78 -26.83 2.08
N SER A 509 -13.39 -28.01 1.90
CA SER A 509 -12.66 -29.25 1.66
C SER A 509 -12.48 -29.50 0.17
N SER A 510 -11.32 -30.01 -0.23
CA SER A 510 -11.00 -30.28 -1.63
C SER A 510 -11.90 -31.35 -2.23
N GLN A 511 -12.33 -31.14 -3.48
CA GLN A 511 -13.01 -32.15 -4.29
C GLN A 511 -12.05 -32.62 -5.38
N ASN A 512 -11.75 -33.92 -5.44
CA ASN A 512 -10.71 -34.47 -6.32
C ASN A 512 -9.34 -33.78 -6.10
N ASN A 513 -8.99 -33.51 -4.85
CA ASN A 513 -7.78 -32.80 -4.42
C ASN A 513 -7.62 -31.40 -5.03
N ASN A 514 -8.73 -30.72 -5.32
CA ASN A 514 -8.76 -29.39 -5.90
C ASN A 514 -9.77 -28.51 -5.15
N ILE A 515 -9.36 -27.28 -4.85
CA ILE A 515 -10.19 -26.19 -4.34
C ILE A 515 -10.07 -25.02 -5.31
N LYS A 516 -11.19 -24.41 -5.67
CA LYS A 516 -11.22 -23.16 -6.44
C LYS A 516 -12.17 -22.17 -5.80
N ILE A 517 -11.62 -21.04 -5.36
CA ILE A 517 -12.37 -19.90 -4.84
C ILE A 517 -12.36 -18.80 -5.89
N LYS A 518 -13.54 -18.34 -6.28
CA LYS A 518 -13.75 -17.27 -7.25
C LYS A 518 -14.04 -15.95 -6.51
N LEU A 519 -13.35 -14.90 -6.95
CA LEU A 519 -13.21 -13.63 -6.24
C LEU A 519 -13.54 -12.40 -7.12
N ASP A 520 -14.07 -12.59 -8.33
CA ASP A 520 -14.48 -11.50 -9.24
C ASP A 520 -15.93 -11.01 -9.04
#